data_AF-A0A1I8N4B9-F1
#
_entry.id   AF-A0A1I8N4B9-F1
#
_cell.length_a   1.000
_cell.length_b   1.000
_cell.length_c   1.000
_cell.angle_alpha   90.00
_cell.angle_beta   90.00
_cell.angle_gamma   90.00
#
_symmetry.space_group_name_H-M   'P 1'
#
loop_
_entity.id
_entity.type
_entity.pdbx_description
1 polymer ?
#
loop_
_entity_poly.entity_id
_entity_poly.type
_entity_poly.pdbx_seq_one_letter_code
_entity_poly.pdbx_strand_id
1 'polypeptide(L)'
;MPARRSTDSSAMRSSTSPRSDDNDEEYKKKRKRNNDAVKRTREKSKQNAQKRKDNVEKLKLSNTQLETKIEEMKKNVEILKEILLHKVEPEKHEQVIKQILEEPSDGEDDD
;
A
#
# COMPACT_ATOMS: atom_id res chain seq x y z
N MET A 1 -11.43 -7.65 -35.26
CA MET A 1 -11.89 -6.41 -34.61
C MET A 1 -12.05 -5.33 -35.67
N PRO A 2 -13.25 -4.76 -35.90
CA PRO A 2 -13.41 -3.66 -36.85
C PRO A 2 -13.21 -2.28 -36.20
N ALA A 3 -12.75 -1.34 -37.02
CA ALA A 3 -12.17 -0.05 -36.67
C ALA A 3 -13.17 1.03 -36.19
N ARG A 4 -12.61 2.02 -35.47
CA ARG A 4 -13.27 3.23 -34.96
C ARG A 4 -13.85 4.07 -36.11
N ARG A 5 -15.17 4.27 -36.09
CA ARG A 5 -15.86 5.23 -36.97
C ARG A 5 -15.60 6.63 -36.46
N SER A 6 -14.80 7.41 -37.19
CA SER A 6 -14.64 8.85 -36.99
C SER A 6 -15.95 9.53 -37.38
N THR A 7 -16.69 10.03 -36.40
CA THR A 7 -17.76 11.00 -36.66
C THR A 7 -17.13 12.39 -36.64
N ASP A 8 -16.45 12.73 -37.74
CA ASP A 8 -16.36 14.12 -38.13
C ASP A 8 -17.71 14.48 -38.76
N SER A 9 -18.52 15.23 -38.02
CA SER A 9 -19.71 15.88 -38.57
C SER A 9 -20.18 16.94 -37.57
N SER A 10 -20.00 18.20 -37.95
CA SER A 10 -20.97 19.30 -37.84
C SER A 10 -20.31 20.62 -37.42
N ALA A 11 -19.35 21.07 -38.23
CA ALA A 11 -19.24 22.49 -38.51
C ALA A 11 -20.45 22.93 -39.35
N MET A 12 -21.62 23.15 -38.73
CA MET A 12 -22.66 24.09 -39.20
C MET A 12 -23.87 24.03 -38.25
N ARG A 13 -24.12 25.13 -37.53
CA ARG A 13 -25.44 25.78 -37.31
C ARG A 13 -25.39 26.62 -36.02
N SER A 14 -24.89 27.83 -36.18
CA SER A 14 -25.30 28.97 -35.36
C SER A 14 -26.78 29.26 -35.67
N SER A 15 -27.69 28.66 -34.91
CA SER A 15 -29.08 29.10 -34.84
C SER A 15 -29.39 29.51 -33.41
N THR A 16 -29.01 30.74 -33.10
CA THR A 16 -29.43 31.50 -31.92
C THR A 16 -30.95 31.60 -31.90
N SER A 17 -31.58 30.69 -31.15
CA SER A 17 -32.94 30.83 -30.66
C SER A 17 -32.84 30.87 -29.12
N PRO A 18 -33.53 31.79 -28.41
CA PRO A 18 -33.32 32.01 -26.97
C PRO A 18 -33.60 30.78 -26.11
N ARG A 19 -34.40 29.83 -26.62
CA ARG A 19 -34.67 28.53 -25.97
C ARG A 19 -33.56 27.50 -26.17
N SER A 20 -32.69 27.68 -27.16
CA SER A 20 -31.53 26.81 -27.40
C SER A 20 -30.42 27.11 -26.40
N ASP A 21 -30.18 28.39 -26.10
CA ASP A 21 -29.11 28.82 -25.19
C ASP A 21 -29.30 28.29 -23.76
N ASP A 22 -30.53 28.28 -23.22
CA ASP A 22 -30.81 27.70 -21.90
C ASP A 22 -30.54 26.17 -21.87
N ASN A 23 -30.89 25.46 -22.95
CA ASN A 23 -30.60 24.03 -23.09
C ASN A 23 -29.09 23.78 -23.28
N ASP A 24 -28.39 24.68 -23.96
CA ASP A 24 -26.94 24.62 -24.18
C ASP A 24 -26.17 24.91 -22.89
N GLU A 25 -26.62 25.85 -22.06
CA GLU A 25 -26.04 26.13 -20.75
C GLU A 25 -26.28 24.98 -19.76
N GLU A 26 -27.49 24.40 -19.76
CA GLU A 26 -27.77 23.22 -18.94
C GLU A 26 -26.92 22.01 -19.38
N TYR A 27 -26.74 21.83 -20.70
CA TYR A 27 -25.85 20.82 -21.26
C TYR A 27 -24.38 21.06 -20.85
N LYS A 28 -23.85 22.28 -21.00
CA LYS A 28 -22.48 22.64 -20.58
C LYS A 28 -22.27 22.33 -19.09
N LYS A 29 -23.25 22.66 -18.23
CA LYS A 29 -23.20 22.37 -16.79
C LYS A 29 -23.18 20.86 -16.52
N LYS A 30 -24.04 20.08 -17.17
CA LYS A 30 -24.06 18.60 -17.09
C LYS A 30 -22.72 18.00 -17.56
N ARG A 31 -22.16 18.52 -18.66
CA ARG A 31 -20.88 18.05 -19.22
C ARG A 31 -19.70 18.38 -18.31
N LYS A 32 -19.65 19.60 -17.77
CA LYS A 32 -18.64 20.01 -16.78
C LYS A 32 -18.66 19.10 -15.55
N ARG A 33 -19.84 18.85 -14.98
CA ARG A 33 -20.00 17.91 -13.85
C ARG A 33 -19.52 16.50 -14.19
N ASN A 34 -19.84 15.98 -15.38
CA ASN A 34 -19.36 14.66 -15.80
C ASN A 34 -17.84 14.63 -15.95
N ASN A 35 -17.24 15.64 -16.58
CA ASN A 35 -15.79 15.74 -16.72
C ASN A 35 -15.10 15.79 -15.34
N ASP A 36 -15.66 16.55 -14.41
CA ASP A 36 -15.15 16.63 -13.04
C ASP A 36 -15.28 15.28 -12.31
N ALA A 37 -16.42 14.59 -12.46
CA ALA A 37 -16.62 13.25 -11.91
C ALA A 37 -15.63 12.23 -12.50
N VAL A 38 -15.38 12.27 -13.82
CA VAL A 38 -14.41 11.39 -14.48
C VAL A 38 -13.00 11.65 -13.98
N LYS A 39 -12.59 12.92 -13.83
CA LYS A 39 -11.29 13.28 -13.26
C LYS A 39 -11.14 12.73 -11.85
N ARG A 40 -12.14 12.94 -10.99
CA ARG A 40 -12.14 12.40 -9.61
C ARG A 40 -12.06 10.88 -9.58
N THR A 41 -12.82 10.18 -10.44
CA THR A 41 -12.78 8.71 -10.51
C THR A 41 -11.41 8.19 -10.94
N ARG A 42 -10.79 8.83 -11.94
CA ARG A 42 -9.44 8.46 -12.39
C ARG A 42 -8.41 8.70 -11.28
N GLU A 43 -8.47 9.84 -10.62
CA GLU A 43 -7.57 10.17 -9.52
C GLU A 43 -7.75 9.21 -8.35
N LYS A 44 -8.99 8.90 -7.95
CA LYS A 44 -9.28 7.91 -6.91
C LYS A 44 -8.74 6.53 -7.27
N SER A 45 -8.87 6.11 -8.53
CA SER A 45 -8.30 4.84 -9.00
C SER A 45 -6.78 4.84 -8.91
N LYS A 46 -6.11 5.93 -9.32
CA LYS A 46 -4.66 6.09 -9.21
C LYS A 46 -4.20 6.07 -7.74
N GLN A 47 -4.88 6.81 -6.87
CA GLN A 47 -4.57 6.83 -5.43
C GLN A 47 -4.78 5.44 -4.80
N ASN A 48 -5.84 4.73 -5.15
CA ASN A 48 -6.07 3.37 -4.65
C ASN A 48 -4.99 2.39 -5.12
N ALA A 49 -4.53 2.51 -6.37
CA ALA A 49 -3.42 1.70 -6.87
C ALA A 49 -2.13 2.00 -6.11
N GLN A 50 -1.84 3.28 -5.86
CA GLN A 50 -0.67 3.68 -5.07
C GLN A 50 -0.75 3.15 -3.63
N LYS A 51 -1.88 3.37 -2.94
CA LYS A 51 -2.09 2.84 -1.58
C LYS A 51 -1.89 1.33 -1.49
N ARG A 52 -2.36 0.58 -2.49
CA ARG A 52 -2.14 -0.88 -2.54
C ARG A 52 -0.66 -1.22 -2.68
N LYS A 53 0.08 -0.50 -3.51
CA LYS A 53 1.54 -0.67 -3.65
C LYS A 53 2.25 -0.40 -2.32
N ASP A 54 1.94 0.72 -1.69
CA ASP A 54 2.53 1.12 -0.42
C ASP A 54 2.21 0.09 0.69
N ASN A 55 0.98 -0.42 0.74
CA ASN A 55 0.61 -1.47 1.69
C ASN A 55 1.37 -2.78 1.47
N VAL A 56 1.58 -3.17 0.20
CA VAL A 56 2.39 -4.36 -0.12
C VAL A 56 3.85 -4.16 0.31
N GLU A 57 4.41 -2.96 0.12
CA GLU A 57 5.77 -2.65 0.57
C GLU A 57 5.89 -2.69 2.11
N LYS A 58 4.93 -2.11 2.83
CA LYS A 58 4.86 -2.20 4.31
C LYS A 58 4.76 -3.64 4.80
N LEU A 59 3.89 -4.45 4.19
CA LEU A 59 3.73 -5.86 4.55
C LEU A 59 5.00 -6.68 4.28
N LYS A 60 5.73 -6.38 3.20
CA LYS A 60 7.02 -7.03 2.94
C LYS A 60 8.05 -6.69 4.02
N LEU A 61 8.14 -5.42 4.40
CA LEU A 61 9.07 -4.98 5.46
C LEU A 61 8.73 -5.64 6.80
N SER A 62 7.45 -5.63 7.18
CA SER A 62 6.99 -6.28 8.40
C SER A 62 7.24 -7.80 8.37
N ASN A 63 7.00 -8.47 7.24
CA ASN A 63 7.35 -9.89 7.11
C ASN A 63 8.85 -10.13 7.30
N THR A 64 9.72 -9.31 6.71
CA THR A 64 11.17 -9.47 6.91
C THR A 64 11.58 -9.30 8.37
N GLN A 65 10.99 -8.33 9.09
CA GLN A 65 11.23 -8.13 10.52
C GLN A 65 10.71 -9.30 11.37
N LEU A 66 9.55 -9.85 11.01
CA LEU A 66 8.98 -11.01 11.69
C LEU A 66 9.81 -12.28 11.43
N GLU A 67 10.30 -12.45 10.20
CA GLU A 67 11.19 -13.55 9.83
C GLU A 67 12.50 -13.50 10.63
N THR A 68 13.16 -12.33 10.74
CA THR A 68 14.37 -12.18 11.56
C THR A 68 14.10 -12.49 13.02
N LYS A 69 12.98 -12.00 13.57
CA LYS A 69 12.60 -12.29 14.96
C LYS A 69 12.33 -13.78 15.21
N ILE A 70 11.69 -14.46 14.26
CA ILE A 70 11.47 -15.91 14.33
C ILE A 70 12.80 -16.66 14.32
N GLU A 71 13.74 -16.28 13.45
CA GLU A 71 15.07 -16.89 13.39
C GLU A 71 15.86 -16.69 14.67
N GLU A 72 15.84 -15.48 15.24
CA GLU A 72 16.47 -15.16 16.51
C GLU A 72 15.87 -16.00 17.65
N MET A 73 14.53 -16.01 17.78
CA MET A 73 13.86 -16.82 18.80
C MET A 73 14.17 -18.31 18.66
N LYS A 74 14.26 -18.84 17.42
CA LYS A 74 14.66 -20.24 17.19
C LYS A 74 16.07 -20.51 17.69
N LYS A 75 17.04 -19.62 17.39
CA LYS A 75 18.41 -19.73 17.91
C LYS A 75 18.43 -19.71 19.43
N ASN A 76 17.69 -18.79 20.05
CA ASN A 76 17.61 -18.68 21.51
C ASN A 76 17.05 -19.95 22.13
N VAL A 77 16.02 -20.55 21.53
CA VAL A 77 15.46 -21.84 21.99
C VAL A 77 16.45 -23.00 21.79
N GLU A 78 17.18 -23.04 20.68
CA GLU A 78 18.21 -24.07 20.45
C GLU A 78 19.33 -23.97 21.48
N ILE A 79 19.82 -22.76 21.78
CA ILE A 79 20.84 -22.52 22.81
C ILE A 79 20.30 -22.96 24.18
N LEU A 80 19.08 -22.57 24.56
CA LEU A 80 18.46 -23.00 25.82
C LEU A 80 18.32 -24.52 25.91
N LYS A 81 17.96 -25.18 24.80
CA LYS A 81 17.88 -26.64 24.72
C LYS A 81 19.26 -27.28 24.89
N GLU A 82 20.29 -26.73 24.27
CA GLU A 82 21.67 -27.22 24.42
C GLU A 82 22.14 -27.09 25.86
N ILE A 83 21.85 -25.96 26.51
CA ILE A 83 22.16 -25.71 27.92
C ILE A 83 21.44 -26.69 28.86
N LEU A 84 20.17 -27.01 28.60
CA LEU A 84 19.40 -27.94 29.43
C LEU A 84 19.81 -29.40 29.23
N LEU A 85 20.21 -29.78 28.01
CA LEU A 85 20.54 -31.16 27.65
C LEU A 85 22.03 -31.50 27.86
N HIS A 86 22.93 -30.54 27.68
CA HIS A 86 24.36 -30.70 27.94
C HIS A 86 24.68 -30.01 29.26
N LYS A 87 25.39 -30.72 30.17
CA LYS A 87 25.88 -30.15 31.44
C LYS A 87 27.00 -29.13 31.18
N VAL A 88 26.67 -28.02 30.52
CA VAL A 88 27.55 -26.86 30.40
C VAL A 88 27.87 -26.37 31.81
N GLU A 89 29.14 -26.06 32.07
CA GLU A 89 29.58 -25.61 33.39
C GLU A 89 28.73 -24.41 33.86
N PRO A 90 28.28 -24.38 35.13
CA PRO A 90 27.34 -23.38 35.64
C PRO A 90 27.83 -21.94 35.46
N GLU A 91 29.15 -21.71 35.47
CA GLU A 91 29.78 -20.40 35.22
C GLU A 91 29.53 -19.88 33.79
N LYS A 92 29.52 -20.77 32.79
CA LYS A 92 29.24 -20.41 31.39
C LYS A 92 27.74 -20.21 31.15
N HIS A 93 26.91 -20.82 31.99
CA HIS A 93 25.45 -20.72 31.93
C HIS A 93 24.98 -19.28 32.21
N GLU A 94 25.56 -18.61 33.21
CA GLU A 94 25.15 -17.26 33.58
C GLU A 94 25.58 -16.21 32.55
N GLN A 95 26.75 -16.39 31.92
CA GLN A 95 27.25 -15.48 30.89
C GLN A 95 26.40 -15.54 29.61
N VAL A 96 26.04 -16.75 29.17
CA VAL A 96 25.21 -16.94 27.96
C VAL A 96 23.79 -16.42 28.19
N ILE A 97 23.21 -16.63 29.38
CA ILE A 97 21.89 -16.08 29.72
C ILE A 97 21.90 -14.55 29.74
N LYS A 98 22.92 -13.93 30.31
CA LYS A 98 23.06 -12.47 30.31
C LYS A 98 23.16 -11.93 28.88
N GLN A 99 23.90 -12.60 28.00
CA GLN A 99 24.03 -12.20 26.61
C GLN A 99 22.70 -12.27 25.84
N ILE A 100 21.86 -13.28 26.09
CA ILE A 100 20.52 -13.40 25.50
C ILE A 100 19.55 -12.33 26.05
N LEU A 101 19.69 -11.95 27.33
CA LEU A 101 18.83 -10.95 27.98
C LEU A 101 19.24 -9.50 27.68
N GLU A 102 20.51 -9.25 27.39
CA GLU A 102 21.08 -7.92 27.12
C GLU A 102 21.13 -7.57 25.63
N GLU A 103 20.93 -8.53 24.72
CA GLU A 103 20.74 -8.20 23.31
C GLU A 103 19.48 -7.34 23.15
N PRO A 104 19.59 -6.13 22.55
CA PRO A 104 18.45 -5.27 22.36
C PRO A 104 17.47 -5.99 21.43
N SER A 105 16.32 -6.36 21.97
CA SER A 105 15.12 -6.56 21.16
C SER A 105 14.87 -5.22 20.47
N ASP A 106 15.28 -5.08 19.21
CA ASP A 106 15.00 -3.95 18.30
C ASP A 106 13.48 -3.81 18.05
N GLY A 107 12.72 -3.59 19.12
CA GLY A 107 11.25 -3.58 19.15
C GLY A 107 10.67 -2.39 19.91
N GLU A 108 11.49 -1.45 20.33
CA GLU A 108 11.07 -0.11 20.77
C GLU A 108 11.32 0.83 19.59
N ASP A 109 10.33 0.96 18.70
CA ASP A 109 10.04 2.16 17.86
C ASP A 109 9.01 1.81 16.77
N ASP A 110 7.74 2.11 17.02
CA ASP A 110 6.87 2.94 16.15
C ASP A 110 5.40 2.86 16.60
N ASP A 111 4.91 4.00 17.11
CA ASP A 111 3.48 4.36 17.28
C ASP A 111 2.70 4.39 15.94
#